data_AF-A0A1G3RCI6-F1
#
_entry.id   AF-A0A1G3RCI6-F1
#
_cell.length_a   1.000
_cell.length_b   1.000
_cell.length_c   1.000
_cell.angle_alpha   90.00
_cell.angle_beta   90.00
_cell.angle_gamma   90.00
#
_symmetry.space_group_name_H-M   'P 1'
#
loop_
_entity.id
_entity.type
_entity.pdbx_description
1 polymer ?
#
loop_
_entity_poly.entity_id
_entity_poly.type
_entity_poly.pdbx_seq_one_letter_code
_entity_poly.pdbx_strand_id
1 'polypeptide(L)'
;MTHRTDSNHPACPFCQASPASQFYEGRLVRGLWDACPASPGHALLVPKRHVSSWFDATAEEQAELLAALSMARQAVEVGHHPDGYNIGINVGEAAGQTVFHLHIHLIPRYTGDTPDPRGGVRHAIHGKGRYQPPGTALPCLHRLSCPAVALATGE
;
A
#
# COMPACT_ATOMS: atom_id res chain seq x y z
N MET A 1 -7.48 1.75 24.53
CA MET A 1 -8.57 0.81 24.24
C MET A 1 -7.93 -0.56 24.09
N THR A 2 -8.30 -1.52 24.94
CA THR A 2 -7.65 -2.83 25.01
C THR A 2 -8.00 -3.66 23.78
N HIS A 3 -7.05 -3.86 22.86
CA HIS A 3 -7.20 -4.77 21.73
C HIS A 3 -7.26 -6.21 22.26
N ARG A 4 -8.47 -6.79 22.27
CA ARG A 4 -8.68 -8.20 22.62
C ARG A 4 -8.05 -9.08 21.54
N THR A 5 -7.08 -9.88 21.93
CA THR A 5 -6.43 -10.90 21.11
C THR A 5 -7.26 -12.18 21.12
N ASP A 6 -8.48 -12.14 20.56
CA ASP A 6 -9.33 -13.33 20.43
C ASP A 6 -9.21 -13.86 19.00
N SER A 7 -8.69 -15.08 18.85
CA SER A 7 -8.40 -15.76 17.58
C SER A 7 -9.64 -16.22 16.79
N ASN A 8 -10.84 -15.77 17.17
CA ASN A 8 -12.08 -16.06 16.47
C ASN A 8 -12.97 -14.81 16.40
N HIS A 9 -12.69 -13.94 15.43
CA HIS A 9 -13.51 -12.75 15.16
C HIS A 9 -14.47 -13.06 14.00
N PRO A 10 -15.73 -13.46 14.26
CA PRO A 10 -16.63 -13.99 13.21
C PRO A 10 -16.97 -12.97 12.12
N ALA A 11 -16.90 -11.67 12.43
CA ALA A 11 -17.12 -10.60 11.45
C ALA A 11 -15.85 -10.19 10.66
N CYS A 12 -14.67 -10.70 11.00
CA CYS A 12 -13.43 -10.28 10.33
C CYS A 12 -13.22 -11.10 9.04
N PRO A 13 -13.15 -10.45 7.86
CA PRO A 13 -13.01 -11.16 6.58
C PRO A 13 -11.69 -11.91 6.46
N PHE A 14 -10.63 -11.50 7.18
CA PHE A 14 -9.34 -12.19 7.12
C PHE A 14 -9.24 -13.36 8.11
N CYS A 15 -9.90 -13.29 9.27
CA CYS A 15 -10.02 -14.44 10.16
C CYS A 15 -10.87 -15.55 9.52
N GLN A 16 -11.88 -15.16 8.73
CA GLN A 16 -12.79 -16.06 8.01
C GLN A 16 -12.39 -16.27 6.54
N ALA A 17 -11.16 -15.92 6.15
CA ALA A 17 -10.72 -16.04 4.77
C ALA A 17 -10.86 -17.49 4.27
N SER A 18 -11.43 -17.66 3.08
CA SER A 18 -11.60 -18.99 2.51
C SER A 18 -10.25 -19.53 2.01
N PRO A 19 -10.04 -20.86 2.01
CA PRO A 19 -8.83 -21.44 1.44
C PRO A 19 -8.62 -21.09 -0.04
N ALA A 20 -9.69 -20.78 -0.78
CA ALA A 20 -9.63 -20.43 -2.19
C ALA A 20 -9.03 -19.05 -2.47
N SER A 21 -9.11 -18.10 -1.52
CA SER A 21 -8.46 -16.79 -1.66
C SER A 21 -7.01 -16.79 -1.18
N GLN A 22 -6.55 -17.88 -0.56
CA GLN A 22 -5.21 -17.97 0.01
C GLN A 22 -4.21 -18.55 -1.00
N PHE A 23 -3.12 -17.82 -1.25
CA PHE A 23 -2.03 -18.27 -2.13
C PHE A 23 -0.75 -18.63 -1.37
N TYR A 24 -0.64 -18.22 -0.10
CA TYR A 24 0.54 -18.44 0.71
C TYR A 24 0.16 -18.73 2.17
N GLU A 25 0.84 -19.69 2.77
CA GLU A 25 0.72 -20.06 4.17
C GLU A 25 2.11 -20.04 4.82
N GLY A 26 2.31 -19.13 5.77
CA GLY A 26 3.49 -19.07 6.62
C GLY A 26 3.24 -19.68 8.00
N ARG A 27 4.16 -19.47 8.94
CA ARG A 27 3.99 -19.88 10.33
C ARG A 27 3.03 -18.94 11.05
N LEU A 28 3.25 -17.63 10.98
CA LEU A 28 2.47 -16.57 11.62
C LEU A 28 1.63 -15.76 10.64
N VAL A 29 1.89 -15.85 9.34
CA VAL A 29 1.29 -15.01 8.30
C VAL A 29 0.59 -15.87 7.25
N ARG A 30 -0.41 -15.32 6.59
CA ARG A 30 -1.03 -15.86 5.37
C ARG A 30 -1.05 -14.81 4.26
N GLY A 31 -0.96 -15.24 3.02
CA GLY A 31 -1.11 -14.38 1.84
C GLY A 31 -2.44 -14.64 1.15
N LEU A 32 -3.22 -13.58 0.94
CA LEU A 32 -4.57 -13.62 0.39
C LEU A 32 -4.65 -12.75 -0.87
N TRP A 33 -5.40 -13.18 -1.88
CA TRP A 33 -5.81 -12.31 -2.98
C TRP A 33 -6.88 -11.33 -2.49
N ASP A 34 -6.74 -10.04 -2.83
CA ASP A 34 -7.74 -9.04 -2.49
C ASP A 34 -9.03 -9.30 -3.28
N ALA A 35 -10.18 -9.33 -2.60
CA ALA A 35 -11.49 -9.49 -3.23
C ALA A 35 -11.93 -8.26 -4.02
N CYS A 36 -11.40 -7.08 -3.69
CA CYS A 36 -11.62 -5.81 -4.36
C CYS A 36 -10.28 -5.24 -4.83
N PRO A 37 -9.61 -5.87 -5.81
CA PRO A 37 -8.24 -5.54 -6.16
C PRO A 37 -8.12 -4.14 -6.77
N ALA A 38 -7.13 -3.36 -6.32
CA ALA A 38 -6.80 -2.05 -6.92
C ALA A 38 -6.19 -2.20 -8.32
N SER A 39 -5.55 -3.34 -8.58
CA SER A 39 -4.99 -3.75 -9.87
C SER A 39 -4.92 -5.28 -9.93
N PRO A 40 -4.84 -5.89 -11.13
CA PRO A 40 -4.70 -7.34 -11.26
C PRO A 40 -3.53 -7.89 -10.42
N GLY A 41 -3.78 -8.93 -9.64
CA GLY A 41 -2.79 -9.53 -8.74
C GLY A 41 -2.61 -8.81 -7.40
N HIS A 42 -3.49 -7.88 -7.01
CA HIS A 42 -3.44 -7.25 -5.68
C HIS A 42 -3.49 -8.32 -4.57
N ALA A 43 -2.42 -8.38 -3.78
CA ALA A 43 -2.24 -9.33 -2.70
C ALA A 43 -2.23 -8.62 -1.33
N LEU A 44 -2.73 -9.33 -0.32
CA LEU A 44 -2.75 -8.93 1.08
C LEU A 44 -1.93 -9.92 1.91
N LEU A 45 -1.01 -9.41 2.73
CA LEU A 45 -0.27 -10.21 3.71
C LEU A 45 -0.81 -9.91 5.10
N VAL A 46 -1.29 -10.95 5.79
CA VAL A 46 -2.09 -10.80 7.00
C VAL A 46 -1.55 -11.71 8.10
N PRO A 47 -1.32 -11.23 9.33
CA PRO A 47 -0.99 -12.11 10.45
C PRO A 47 -2.18 -13.03 10.76
N LYS A 48 -1.91 -14.27 11.14
CA LYS A 48 -2.95 -15.22 11.53
C LYS A 48 -3.67 -14.78 12.80
N ARG A 49 -2.92 -14.18 13.74
CA ARG A 49 -3.46 -13.54 14.93
C ARG A 49 -4.19 -12.26 14.52
N HIS A 50 -5.37 -12.05 15.11
CA HIS A 50 -6.13 -10.83 14.89
C HIS A 50 -5.49 -9.67 15.67
N VAL A 51 -4.79 -8.80 14.95
CA VAL A 51 -4.28 -7.51 15.44
C VAL A 51 -4.63 -6.42 14.47
N SER A 52 -5.02 -5.25 14.96
CA SER A 52 -5.52 -4.19 14.09
C SER A 52 -4.43 -3.29 13.51
N SER A 53 -3.29 -3.18 14.20
CA SER A 53 -2.24 -2.20 13.91
C SER A 53 -0.89 -2.88 13.72
N TRP A 54 -0.06 -2.30 12.85
CA TRP A 54 1.35 -2.68 12.73
C TRP A 54 2.07 -2.58 14.07
N PHE A 55 1.71 -1.58 14.89
CA PHE A 55 2.32 -1.31 16.19
C PHE A 55 1.90 -2.30 17.29
N ASP A 56 0.86 -3.10 17.06
CA ASP A 56 0.40 -4.16 17.99
C ASP A 56 0.91 -5.57 17.60
N ALA A 57 1.51 -5.70 16.41
CA ALA A 57 2.11 -6.93 15.95
C ALA A 57 3.40 -7.23 16.71
N THR A 58 3.70 -8.52 16.94
CA THR A 58 4.98 -8.89 17.56
C THR A 58 6.12 -8.70 16.56
N ALA A 59 7.36 -8.64 17.04
CA ALA A 59 8.54 -8.52 16.18
C ALA A 59 8.64 -9.68 15.17
N GLU A 60 8.26 -10.89 15.58
CA GLU A 60 8.25 -12.07 14.72
C GLU A 60 7.17 -11.98 13.65
N GLU A 61 5.98 -11.47 13.98
CA GLU A 61 4.90 -11.24 12.99
C GLU A 61 5.32 -10.18 11.98
N GLN A 62 5.88 -9.06 12.44
CA GLN A 62 6.39 -8.00 11.56
C GLN A 62 7.49 -8.52 10.62
N ALA A 63 8.44 -9.29 11.13
CA ALA A 63 9.52 -9.86 10.34
C ALA A 63 8.97 -10.84 9.28
N GLU A 64 8.04 -11.71 9.67
CA GLU A 64 7.45 -12.68 8.74
C GLU A 64 6.54 -12.02 7.71
N LEU A 65 5.81 -10.96 8.07
CA LEU A 65 5.01 -10.15 7.13
C LEU A 65 5.90 -9.53 6.05
N LEU A 66 7.04 -8.97 6.43
CA LEU A 66 7.99 -8.40 5.47
C LEU A 66 8.63 -9.48 4.59
N ALA A 67 8.99 -10.63 5.17
CA ALA A 67 9.52 -11.76 4.40
C ALA A 67 8.51 -12.28 3.36
N ALA A 68 7.23 -12.32 3.72
CA ALA A 68 6.16 -12.78 2.85
C ALA A 68 5.93 -11.90 1.61
N LEU A 69 6.42 -10.65 1.58
CA LEU A 69 6.37 -9.80 0.37
C LEU A 69 7.10 -10.43 -0.82
N SER A 70 8.23 -11.10 -0.57
CA SER A 70 8.96 -11.82 -1.62
C SER A 70 8.14 -12.97 -2.19
N MET A 71 7.39 -13.68 -1.34
CA MET A 71 6.53 -14.79 -1.75
C MET A 71 5.31 -14.29 -2.52
N ALA A 72 4.68 -13.20 -2.07
CA ALA A 72 3.58 -12.55 -2.78
C ALA A 72 4.02 -12.06 -4.16
N ARG A 73 5.20 -11.43 -4.27
CA ARG A 73 5.76 -11.04 -5.57
C ARG A 73 5.88 -12.25 -6.50
N GLN A 74 6.52 -13.33 -6.04
CA GLN A 74 6.67 -14.55 -6.86
C GLN A 74 5.32 -15.10 -7.33
N ALA A 75 4.31 -15.14 -6.44
CA ALA A 75 2.96 -15.58 -6.80
C ALA A 75 2.31 -14.69 -7.86
N VAL A 76 2.46 -13.37 -7.75
CA VAL A 76 1.96 -12.41 -8.75
C VAL A 76 2.65 -12.64 -10.10
N GLU A 77 3.97 -12.79 -10.12
CA GLU A 77 4.78 -12.89 -11.33
C GLU A 77 4.44 -14.13 -12.20
N VAL A 78 3.79 -15.16 -11.65
CA VAL A 78 3.39 -16.36 -12.42
C VAL A 78 2.35 -16.06 -13.49
N GLY A 79 1.48 -15.06 -13.30
CA GLY A 79 0.37 -14.80 -14.23
C GLY A 79 0.13 -13.33 -14.55
N HIS A 80 0.82 -12.40 -13.88
CA HIS A 80 0.49 -10.98 -13.96
C HIS A 80 1.59 -10.10 -14.55
N HIS A 81 2.88 -10.48 -14.47
CA HIS A 81 4.03 -9.75 -15.05
C HIS A 81 3.94 -8.21 -14.95
N PRO A 82 3.84 -7.62 -13.75
CA PRO A 82 3.71 -6.18 -13.59
C PRO A 82 5.04 -5.44 -13.85
N ASP A 83 4.93 -4.16 -14.18
CA ASP A 83 6.07 -3.26 -14.42
C ASP A 83 6.61 -2.62 -13.13
N GLY A 84 5.88 -2.75 -12.01
CA GLY A 84 6.27 -2.21 -10.72
C GLY A 84 5.30 -2.60 -9.61
N TYR A 85 5.52 -2.05 -8.42
CA TYR A 85 4.69 -2.33 -7.25
C TYR A 85 4.52 -1.10 -6.36
N ASN A 86 3.36 -1.00 -5.72
CA ASN A 86 3.20 -0.24 -4.48
C ASN A 86 2.99 -1.19 -3.32
N ILE A 87 3.67 -0.92 -2.21
CA ILE A 87 3.55 -1.68 -0.97
C ILE A 87 3.12 -0.70 0.12
N GLY A 88 2.09 -1.03 0.88
CA GLY A 88 1.48 -0.08 1.82
C GLY A 88 0.75 -0.74 2.97
N ILE A 89 0.64 0.00 4.08
CA ILE A 89 -0.10 -0.39 5.28
C ILE A 89 -0.89 0.83 5.73
N ASN A 90 -2.20 0.68 5.89
CA ASN A 90 -3.04 1.71 6.51
C ASN A 90 -3.22 1.36 7.99
N VAL A 91 -2.90 2.31 8.88
CA VAL A 91 -3.03 2.14 10.33
C VAL A 91 -3.94 3.22 10.89
N GLY A 92 -5.12 2.81 11.35
CA GLY A 92 -6.17 3.69 11.85
C GLY A 92 -7.08 4.25 10.75
N GLU A 93 -8.29 4.64 11.15
CA GLU A 93 -9.33 5.15 10.25
C GLU A 93 -8.88 6.39 9.47
N ALA A 94 -8.18 7.32 10.13
CA ALA A 94 -7.67 8.53 9.49
C ALA A 94 -6.65 8.27 8.37
N ALA A 95 -6.01 7.09 8.37
CA ALA A 95 -5.12 6.63 7.31
C ALA A 95 -5.84 5.80 6.24
N GLY A 96 -7.18 5.68 6.30
CA GLY A 96 -7.98 4.91 5.35
C GLY A 96 -8.06 3.40 5.64
N GLN A 97 -7.79 2.98 6.89
CA GLN A 97 -7.99 1.57 7.26
C GLN A 97 -9.49 1.26 7.39
N THR A 98 -9.97 0.29 6.61
CA THR A 98 -11.38 -0.15 6.60
C THR A 98 -11.58 -1.53 7.23
N VAL A 99 -10.58 -2.41 7.12
CA VAL A 99 -10.53 -3.70 7.83
C VAL A 99 -9.54 -3.58 8.98
N PHE A 100 -10.05 -3.63 10.22
CA PHE A 100 -9.25 -3.51 11.45
C PHE A 100 -8.55 -4.82 11.84
N HIS A 101 -7.93 -5.44 10.84
CA HIS A 101 -6.96 -6.52 10.99
C HIS A 101 -5.79 -6.14 10.08
N LEU A 102 -4.62 -5.92 10.67
CA LEU A 102 -3.37 -5.54 10.02
C LEU A 102 -3.18 -6.32 8.73
N HIS A 103 -2.92 -5.61 7.65
CA HIS A 103 -2.59 -6.21 6.37
C HIS A 103 -1.60 -5.32 5.63
N ILE A 104 -0.63 -5.94 4.96
CA ILE A 104 0.22 -5.25 3.99
C ILE A 104 -0.38 -5.46 2.61
N HIS A 105 -0.65 -4.35 1.92
CA HIS A 105 -0.98 -4.36 0.51
C HIS A 105 0.29 -4.55 -0.31
N LEU A 106 0.27 -5.47 -1.27
CA LEU A 106 1.21 -5.54 -2.39
C LEU A 106 0.39 -5.37 -3.67
N ILE A 107 0.49 -4.18 -4.27
CA ILE A 107 -0.31 -3.74 -5.41
C ILE A 107 0.59 -3.75 -6.65
N PRO A 108 0.39 -4.69 -7.59
CA PRO A 108 1.09 -4.68 -8.87
C PRO A 108 0.75 -3.45 -9.68
N ARG A 109 1.71 -2.88 -10.41
CA ARG A 109 1.55 -1.68 -11.23
C ARG A 109 1.89 -1.98 -12.68
N TYR A 110 1.16 -1.35 -13.58
CA TYR A 110 1.28 -1.56 -15.02
C TYR A 110 1.46 -0.25 -15.75
N THR A 111 2.28 -0.24 -16.79
CA THR A 111 2.46 0.92 -17.64
C THR A 111 1.12 1.33 -18.25
N GLY A 112 0.67 2.55 -17.94
CA GLY A 112 -0.61 3.07 -18.40
C GLY A 112 -1.80 2.80 -17.48
N ASP A 113 -1.61 2.14 -16.33
CA ASP A 113 -2.70 1.96 -15.33
C ASP A 113 -3.16 3.28 -14.68
N THR A 114 -2.32 4.32 -14.73
CA THR A 114 -2.64 5.66 -14.27
C THR A 114 -1.98 6.71 -15.17
N PRO A 115 -2.61 7.88 -15.39
CA PRO A 115 -2.04 8.92 -16.25
C PRO A 115 -0.70 9.50 -15.77
N ASP A 116 -0.46 9.57 -14.45
CA ASP A 116 0.79 10.08 -13.87
C ASP A 116 1.13 9.31 -12.57
N PRO A 117 2.02 8.31 -12.62
CA PRO A 117 2.37 7.50 -11.46
C PRO A 117 3.29 8.22 -10.46
N ARG A 118 3.84 9.40 -10.82
CA ARG A 118 4.78 10.12 -9.96
C ARG A 118 4.14 10.48 -8.61
N GLY A 119 4.96 10.42 -7.57
CA GLY A 119 4.56 10.64 -6.18
C GLY A 119 4.06 9.40 -5.44
N GLY A 120 3.61 8.34 -6.15
CA GLY A 120 3.28 7.04 -5.55
C GLY A 120 2.43 7.16 -4.29
N VAL A 121 2.95 6.72 -3.15
CA VAL A 121 2.28 6.75 -1.83
C VAL A 121 1.74 8.14 -1.43
N ARG A 122 2.29 9.24 -1.97
CA ARG A 122 1.80 10.59 -1.68
C ARG A 122 0.38 10.85 -2.17
N HIS A 123 -0.12 10.05 -3.11
CA HIS A 123 -1.53 10.09 -3.54
C HIS A 123 -2.50 9.66 -2.43
N ALA A 124 -2.02 9.08 -1.32
CA ALA A 124 -2.82 8.84 -0.13
C ALA A 124 -3.41 10.14 0.46
N ILE A 125 -2.76 11.29 0.23
CA ILE A 125 -3.34 12.60 0.54
C ILE A 125 -3.76 13.27 -0.77
N HIS A 126 -5.07 13.50 -0.91
CA HIS A 126 -5.64 14.11 -2.09
C HIS A 126 -4.89 15.41 -2.49
N GLY A 127 -4.48 15.50 -3.75
CA GLY A 127 -3.77 16.65 -4.31
C GLY A 127 -2.27 16.73 -4.00
N LYS A 128 -1.70 15.85 -3.16
CA LYS A 128 -0.26 15.87 -2.80
C LYS A 128 0.61 14.89 -3.59
N GLY A 129 0.00 14.11 -4.48
CA GLY A 129 0.68 13.13 -5.33
C GLY A 129 1.54 13.72 -6.44
N ARG A 130 1.19 14.90 -6.99
CA ARG A 130 2.02 15.60 -7.98
C ARG A 130 3.24 16.24 -7.33
N TYR A 131 4.19 15.41 -6.93
CA TYR A 131 5.46 15.83 -6.34
C TYR A 131 6.41 16.25 -7.44
N GLN A 132 6.89 17.49 -7.37
CA GLN A 132 8.02 17.96 -8.17
C GLN A 132 9.26 17.96 -7.26
N PRO A 133 10.33 17.21 -7.60
CA PRO A 133 11.57 17.33 -6.87
C PRO A 133 12.12 18.76 -6.99
N PRO A 134 12.76 19.30 -5.93
CA PRO A 134 13.40 20.61 -6.01
C PRO A 134 14.39 20.65 -7.18
N GLY A 135 14.29 21.67 -8.03
CA GLY A 135 15.21 21.88 -9.18
C GLY A 135 14.72 21.37 -10.53
N THR A 136 13.62 20.59 -10.60
CA THR A 136 13.00 20.23 -11.89
C THR A 136 11.90 21.22 -12.26
N ALA A 137 12.26 22.37 -12.83
CA ALA A 137 11.30 23.18 -13.55
C ALA A 137 10.88 22.44 -14.83
N LEU A 138 9.61 22.07 -14.98
CA LEU A 138 9.06 21.82 -16.31
C LEU A 138 8.89 23.18 -17.01
N PRO A 139 9.14 23.27 -18.33
CA PRO A 139 8.93 24.52 -19.05
C PRO A 139 7.46 24.93 -18.89
N CYS A 140 7.27 26.16 -18.43
CA CYS A 140 5.98 26.80 -18.27
C CYS A 140 5.10 26.58 -19.53
N LEU A 141 4.16 25.62 -19.49
CA LEU A 141 3.21 25.39 -20.58
C LEU A 141 2.02 26.36 -20.55
N HIS A 142 2.02 27.35 -19.66
CA HIS A 142 1.04 28.44 -19.66
C HIS A 142 1.76 29.78 -19.46
N ARG A 143 2.30 30.28 -20.57
CA ARG A 143 3.11 31.51 -20.65
C ARG A 143 2.29 32.80 -20.65
N LEU A 144 1.17 32.88 -19.93
CA LEU A 144 0.27 34.05 -20.04
C LEU A 144 -0.12 34.75 -18.73
N SER A 145 0.34 34.33 -17.55
CA SER A 145 -0.15 34.98 -16.33
C SER A 145 0.72 34.85 -15.08
N CYS A 146 2.05 34.94 -15.20
CA CYS A 146 2.90 35.11 -14.01
C CYS A 146 3.80 36.35 -14.18
N PRO A 147 3.61 37.42 -13.39
CA PRO A 147 4.48 38.59 -13.44
C PRO A 147 5.85 38.17 -12.88
N ALA A 148 6.90 38.44 -13.65
CA ALA A 148 8.26 38.16 -13.25
C ALA A 148 8.59 38.89 -11.94
N VAL A 149 8.92 38.15 -10.89
CA VAL A 149 9.50 38.74 -9.67
C VAL A 149 10.93 39.14 -10.02
N ALA A 150 11.17 40.45 -10.06
CA ALA A 150 12.50 41.02 -10.22
C ALA A 150 13.39 40.64 -9.03
N LEU A 151 14.53 40.02 -9.32
CA LEU A 151 15.60 39.82 -8.35
C LEU A 151 16.22 41.20 -8.06
N ALA A 152 16.06 41.68 -6.83
CA ALA A 152 16.81 42.81 -6.33
C ALA A 152 18.27 42.38 -6.09
N THR A 153 19.19 42.94 -6.87
CA THR A 153 20.62 42.97 -6.55
C THR A 153 20.86 44.06 -5.52
N GLY A 154 21.36 43.68 -4.35
CA GLY A 154 21.82 44.62 -3.34
C GLY A 154 23.20 45.21 -3.66
N GLU A 155 23.36 46.48 -3.33
CA GLU A 155 24.57 47.07 -2.77
C GLU A 155 24.24 47.58 -1.36
#